data_AF-A0A9W5LMB2-F1
#
_entry.id   AF-A0A9W5LMB2-F1
#
_cell.length_a   1.000
_cell.length_b   1.000
_cell.length_c   1.000
_cell.angle_alpha   90.00
_cell.angle_beta   90.00
_cell.angle_gamma   90.00
#
_symmetry.space_group_name_H-M   'P 1'
#
loop_
_entity.id
_entity.type
_entity.pdbx_description
1 polymer ?
#
loop_
_entity_poly.entity_id
_entity_poly.type
_entity_poly.pdbx_seq_one_letter_code
_entity_poly.pdbx_strand_id
1 'polypeptide(L)'
;MFETLNTKIYKWANDNVPWTNVYGLARSIMALSTALTLALNDSSIFFRPGAGQETPYCNGTYSIFCTVPNNHIYLNLIRWICVILLLVVVSGWRPRLTGIIHWWISYSLQVSAMTIDGGEQVSAVFTLLLLPITLTDSRKWHWENIKTGTDLINKKDLYFRVIALTTFVFIRIQIAILYFNSATAKLADQDWLNGTAVYYYAQDPMLGFPPLLHTLFNDFLSSPLVVIPTWGTLIIQLLLFAFLFSPKLYRKYMFIIAILMHEIFAVMFGLISFSMIMLGILILYLRPLEKQFHFSLGKRFYISHLFMKRGDAGKSL
;
A
#
# COMPACT_ATOMS: atom_id res chain seq x y z
N MET A 1 37.38 -12.11 -7.82
CA MET A 1 36.02 -11.68 -8.25
C MET A 1 34.97 -11.96 -7.18
N PHE A 2 34.91 -13.17 -6.60
CA PHE A 2 33.94 -13.49 -5.54
C PHE A 2 34.24 -12.79 -4.20
N GLU A 3 35.51 -12.62 -3.81
CA GLU A 3 35.87 -11.88 -2.59
C GLU A 3 35.51 -10.39 -2.67
N THR A 4 35.68 -9.78 -3.84
CA THR A 4 35.30 -8.38 -4.08
C THR A 4 33.77 -8.20 -4.13
N LEU A 5 33.01 -9.23 -4.53
CA LEU A 5 31.55 -9.22 -4.46
C LEU A 5 31.06 -9.40 -3.01
N ASN A 6 31.63 -10.34 -2.27
CA ASN A 6 31.25 -10.63 -0.89
C ASN A 6 31.46 -9.41 0.02
N THR A 7 32.60 -8.73 -0.11
CA THR A 7 32.89 -7.48 0.62
C THR A 7 31.91 -6.36 0.28
N LYS A 8 31.51 -6.21 -1.00
CA LYS A 8 30.49 -5.25 -1.43
C LYS A 8 29.11 -5.55 -0.85
N ILE A 9 28.65 -6.81 -0.91
CA ILE A 9 27.36 -7.23 -0.36
C ILE A 9 27.33 -7.02 1.15
N TYR A 10 28.41 -7.42 1.84
CA TYR A 10 28.55 -7.23 3.27
C TYR A 10 28.43 -5.75 3.65
N LYS A 11 29.20 -4.88 2.98
CA LYS A 11 29.13 -3.43 3.21
C LYS A 11 27.73 -2.88 2.95
N TRP A 12 27.11 -3.24 1.84
CA TRP A 12 25.76 -2.78 1.49
C TRP A 12 24.70 -3.20 2.52
N ALA A 13 24.73 -4.46 2.98
CA ALA A 13 23.80 -4.96 3.99
C ALA A 13 24.07 -4.42 5.41
N ASN A 14 25.33 -4.05 5.69
CA ASN A 14 25.70 -3.41 6.94
C ASN A 14 25.22 -1.96 6.99
N ASP A 15 25.38 -1.21 5.89
CA ASP A 15 25.05 0.20 5.79
C ASP A 15 23.54 0.46 5.66
N ASN A 16 22.75 -0.53 5.25
CA ASN A 16 21.31 -0.38 5.03
C ASN A 16 20.51 -1.33 5.93
N VAL A 17 19.74 -0.77 6.86
CA VAL A 17 18.78 -1.54 7.67
C VAL A 17 17.42 -1.55 6.96
N PRO A 18 16.93 -2.71 6.49
CA PRO A 18 15.68 -2.78 5.72
C PRO A 18 14.43 -2.63 6.59
N TRP A 19 14.48 -3.11 7.84
CA TRP A 19 13.32 -3.16 8.71
C TRP A 19 13.15 -1.85 9.49
N THR A 20 12.58 -0.85 8.82
CA THR A 20 12.28 0.46 9.41
C THR A 20 10.78 0.72 9.46
N ASN A 21 10.37 1.79 10.13
CA ASN A 21 8.97 2.22 10.11
C ASN A 21 8.50 2.72 8.72
N VAL A 22 9.38 2.83 7.73
CA VAL A 22 9.01 3.20 6.35
C VAL A 22 8.13 2.13 5.72
N TYR A 23 8.62 0.88 5.69
CA TYR A 23 7.80 -0.21 5.17
C TYR A 23 6.68 -0.57 6.15
N GLY A 24 6.88 -0.31 7.45
CA GLY A 24 5.84 -0.46 8.45
C GLY A 24 4.62 0.40 8.15
N LEU A 25 4.83 1.70 7.93
CA LEU A 25 3.77 2.63 7.53
C LEU A 25 3.12 2.21 6.21
N ALA A 26 3.90 1.86 5.19
CA ALA A 26 3.37 1.39 3.92
C ALA A 26 2.42 0.20 4.10
N ARG A 27 2.86 -0.81 4.87
CA ARG A 27 2.05 -2.00 5.16
C ARG A 27 0.80 -1.67 5.98
N SER A 28 0.89 -0.77 6.96
CA SER A 28 -0.27 -0.35 7.75
C SER A 28 -1.30 0.39 6.91
N ILE A 29 -0.88 1.27 5.99
CA ILE A 29 -1.79 1.96 5.08
C ILE A 29 -2.50 0.95 4.17
N MET A 30 -1.76 -0.02 3.60
CA MET A 30 -2.37 -1.05 2.76
C MET A 30 -3.38 -1.90 3.54
N ALA A 31 -3.03 -2.33 4.75
CA ALA A 31 -3.94 -3.12 5.60
C ALA A 31 -5.17 -2.31 6.04
N LEU A 32 -4.98 -1.02 6.33
CA LEU A 32 -6.07 -0.12 6.70
C LEU A 32 -7.03 0.10 5.53
N SER A 33 -6.51 0.23 4.31
CA SER A 33 -7.32 0.31 3.10
C SER A 33 -8.24 -0.90 2.97
N THR A 34 -7.67 -2.12 2.99
CA THR A 34 -8.47 -3.35 2.90
C THR A 34 -9.44 -3.47 4.08
N ALA A 35 -9.06 -3.04 5.28
CA ALA A 35 -9.93 -3.08 6.46
C ALA A 35 -11.13 -2.13 6.30
N LEU A 36 -10.91 -0.91 5.81
CA LEU A 36 -11.96 0.06 5.54
C LEU A 36 -12.89 -0.44 4.43
N THR A 37 -12.34 -0.99 3.34
CA THR A 37 -13.13 -1.61 2.28
C THR A 37 -14.08 -2.67 2.85
N LEU A 38 -13.57 -3.61 3.66
CA LEU A 38 -14.39 -4.67 4.25
C LEU A 38 -15.36 -4.16 5.34
N ALA A 39 -14.98 -3.15 6.12
CA ALA A 39 -15.80 -2.65 7.22
C ALA A 39 -16.98 -1.80 6.74
N LEU A 40 -16.78 -1.00 5.68
CA LEU A 40 -17.77 -0.05 5.17
C LEU A 40 -18.74 -0.63 4.14
N ASN A 41 -18.48 -1.83 3.63
CA ASN A 41 -19.30 -2.48 2.59
C ASN A 41 -19.79 -3.85 3.04
N ASP A 42 -21.09 -4.13 2.88
CA ASP A 42 -21.67 -5.44 3.21
C ASP A 42 -21.12 -6.56 2.32
N SER A 43 -21.09 -7.78 2.86
CA SER A 43 -20.76 -8.98 2.08
C SER A 43 -21.60 -9.14 0.81
N SER A 44 -22.85 -8.66 0.79
CA SER A 44 -23.73 -8.69 -0.39
C SER A 44 -23.22 -7.84 -1.54
N ILE A 45 -22.38 -6.84 -1.28
CA ILE A 45 -21.75 -6.01 -2.32
C ILE A 45 -20.65 -6.81 -3.01
N PHE A 46 -19.77 -7.44 -2.21
CA PHE A 46 -18.62 -8.22 -2.69
C PHE A 46 -19.01 -9.51 -3.39
N PHE A 47 -19.97 -10.23 -2.82
CA PHE A 47 -20.41 -11.57 -3.24
C PHE A 47 -21.80 -11.48 -3.86
N ARG A 48 -21.93 -10.63 -4.88
CA ARG A 48 -23.10 -10.61 -5.76
C ARG A 48 -22.86 -11.53 -6.95
N PRO A 49 -23.81 -12.42 -7.31
CA PRO A 49 -23.71 -13.20 -8.54
C PRO A 49 -23.59 -12.27 -9.75
N GLY A 50 -22.63 -12.54 -10.63
CA GLY A 50 -22.40 -11.73 -11.82
C GLY A 50 -22.04 -12.62 -13.00
N ALA A 51 -22.59 -12.32 -14.18
CA ALA A 51 -22.28 -13.01 -15.44
C ALA A 51 -22.37 -14.55 -15.40
N GLY A 52 -23.34 -15.09 -14.65
CA GLY A 52 -23.56 -16.55 -14.55
C GLY A 52 -22.59 -17.29 -13.63
N GLN A 53 -21.74 -16.56 -12.89
CA GLN A 53 -20.80 -17.11 -11.92
C GLN A 53 -21.32 -16.94 -10.50
N GLU A 54 -21.31 -18.02 -9.73
CA GLU A 54 -21.60 -17.97 -8.29
C GLU A 54 -20.44 -17.30 -7.54
N THR A 55 -20.80 -16.53 -6.52
CA THR A 55 -19.85 -15.86 -5.63
C THR A 55 -20.11 -16.30 -4.19
N PRO A 56 -19.08 -16.42 -3.34
CA PRO A 56 -17.66 -16.28 -3.63
C PRO A 56 -17.14 -17.31 -4.63
N TYR A 57 -16.18 -16.92 -5.49
CA TYR A 57 -15.58 -17.86 -6.42
C TYR A 57 -14.61 -18.80 -5.68
N CYS A 58 -15.00 -20.07 -5.58
CA CYS A 58 -14.32 -21.09 -4.77
C CYS A 58 -13.74 -22.26 -5.57
N ASN A 59 -13.90 -22.26 -6.90
CA ASN A 59 -13.38 -23.36 -7.71
C ASN A 59 -11.87 -23.18 -7.98
N GLY A 60 -11.05 -24.06 -7.38
CA GLY A 60 -9.59 -24.04 -7.55
C GLY A 60 -8.85 -22.91 -6.80
N THR A 61 -9.52 -22.21 -5.89
CA THR A 61 -8.94 -21.10 -5.10
C THR A 61 -8.95 -21.42 -3.60
N TYR A 62 -7.90 -21.00 -2.89
CA TYR A 62 -7.78 -21.17 -1.43
C TYR A 62 -8.07 -19.86 -0.69
N SER A 63 -9.32 -19.41 -0.79
CA SER A 63 -9.79 -18.17 -0.17
C SER A 63 -10.41 -18.39 1.20
N ILE A 64 -10.19 -17.45 2.12
CA ILE A 64 -10.84 -17.41 3.44
C ILE A 64 -12.36 -17.40 3.28
N PHE A 65 -12.90 -16.71 2.27
CA PHE A 65 -14.35 -16.61 2.05
C PHE A 65 -14.97 -17.92 1.56
N CYS A 66 -14.16 -18.88 1.11
CA CYS A 66 -14.58 -20.21 0.69
C CYS A 66 -14.52 -21.25 1.82
N THR A 67 -14.07 -20.85 3.02
CA THR A 67 -14.04 -21.73 4.19
C THR A 67 -15.36 -21.81 4.95
N VAL A 68 -16.33 -20.96 4.57
CA VAL A 68 -17.65 -20.85 5.19
C VAL A 68 -18.75 -21.12 4.15
N PRO A 69 -19.96 -21.53 4.57
CA PRO A 69 -21.09 -21.70 3.65
C PRO A 69 -21.38 -20.42 2.86
N ASN A 70 -21.82 -20.58 1.60
CA ASN A 70 -22.24 -19.47 0.75
C ASN A 70 -23.58 -18.87 1.23
N ASN A 71 -23.52 -18.14 2.34
CA ASN A 71 -24.64 -17.45 2.94
C ASN A 71 -24.12 -16.15 3.56
N HIS A 72 -24.81 -15.04 3.26
CA HIS A 72 -24.41 -13.69 3.67
C HIS A 72 -24.21 -13.52 5.17
N ILE A 73 -24.86 -14.32 6.03
CA ILE A 73 -24.62 -14.28 7.48
C ILE A 73 -23.19 -14.73 7.81
N TYR A 74 -22.77 -15.88 7.28
CA TYR A 74 -21.42 -16.41 7.51
C TYR A 74 -20.35 -15.58 6.79
N LEU A 75 -20.65 -15.09 5.58
CA LEU A 75 -19.76 -14.20 4.84
C LEU A 75 -19.56 -12.86 5.57
N ASN A 76 -20.60 -12.31 6.20
CA ASN A 76 -20.48 -11.11 7.02
C ASN A 76 -19.69 -11.36 8.31
N LEU A 77 -19.82 -12.54 8.92
CA LEU A 77 -19.04 -12.91 10.09
C LEU A 77 -17.54 -13.00 9.76
N ILE A 78 -17.18 -13.74 8.70
CA ILE A 78 -15.78 -13.90 8.31
C ILE A 78 -15.16 -12.58 7.84
N ARG A 79 -15.96 -11.73 7.15
CA ARG A 79 -15.57 -10.35 6.79
C ARG A 79 -15.16 -9.54 8.02
N TRP A 80 -15.94 -9.56 9.11
CA TRP A 80 -15.59 -8.84 10.34
C TRP A 80 -14.36 -9.43 11.04
N ILE A 81 -14.18 -10.74 11.00
CA ILE A 81 -12.94 -11.38 11.48
C ILE A 81 -11.73 -10.86 10.69
N CYS A 82 -11.83 -10.78 9.35
CA CYS A 82 -10.80 -10.18 8.51
C CYS A 82 -10.51 -8.73 8.88
N VAL A 83 -11.53 -7.90 9.15
CA VAL A 83 -11.34 -6.51 9.61
C VAL A 83 -10.53 -6.48 10.91
N ILE A 84 -10.88 -7.28 11.91
CA ILE A 84 -10.16 -7.33 13.19
C ILE A 84 -8.70 -7.74 12.99
N LEU A 85 -8.45 -8.78 12.19
CA LEU A 85 -7.10 -9.24 11.88
C LEU A 85 -6.28 -8.17 11.13
N LEU A 86 -6.89 -7.44 10.20
CA LEU A 86 -6.24 -6.33 9.51
C LEU A 86 -5.95 -5.17 10.46
N LEU A 87 -6.80 -4.85 11.44
CA LEU A 87 -6.49 -3.85 12.46
C LEU A 87 -5.29 -4.26 13.32
N VAL A 88 -5.13 -5.56 13.61
CA VAL A 88 -3.90 -6.08 14.23
C VAL A 88 -2.69 -5.89 13.31
N VAL A 89 -2.83 -6.10 11.99
CA VAL A 89 -1.77 -5.78 11.02
C VAL A 89 -1.42 -4.29 11.04
N VAL A 90 -2.42 -3.40 11.06
CA VAL A 90 -2.25 -1.94 11.09
C VAL A 90 -1.47 -1.50 12.33
N SER A 91 -1.75 -2.12 13.48
CA SER A 91 -1.02 -1.86 14.74
C SER A 91 0.47 -2.20 14.66
N GLY A 92 0.87 -3.06 13.71
CA GLY A 92 2.26 -3.43 13.52
C GLY A 92 2.74 -4.61 14.34
N TRP A 93 1.83 -5.29 15.01
CA TRP A 93 2.15 -6.42 15.88
C TRP A 93 2.74 -7.58 15.08
N ARG A 94 3.87 -8.10 15.56
CA ARG A 94 4.57 -9.31 15.08
C ARG A 94 4.54 -9.47 13.56
N PRO A 95 5.32 -8.66 12.82
CA PRO A 95 5.27 -8.63 11.36
C PRO A 95 5.40 -10.01 10.69
N ARG A 96 6.19 -10.94 11.26
CA ARG A 96 6.36 -12.32 10.77
C ARG A 96 5.07 -13.10 10.64
N LEU A 97 4.19 -12.99 11.63
CA LEU A 97 2.94 -13.75 11.67
C LEU A 97 1.87 -13.01 10.88
N THR A 98 1.71 -11.72 11.19
CA THR A 98 0.67 -10.88 10.59
C THR A 98 0.92 -10.65 9.11
N GLY A 99 2.15 -10.84 8.59
CA GLY A 99 2.48 -10.69 7.18
C GLY A 99 1.77 -11.73 6.30
N ILE A 100 1.77 -12.99 6.75
CA ILE A 100 1.06 -14.08 6.09
C ILE A 100 -0.45 -13.82 6.12
N ILE A 101 -0.97 -13.40 7.27
CA ILE A 101 -2.39 -13.06 7.44
C ILE A 101 -2.80 -11.92 6.49
N HIS A 102 -2.00 -10.85 6.41
CA HIS A 102 -2.28 -9.72 5.54
C HIS A 102 -2.34 -10.11 4.06
N TRP A 103 -1.39 -10.92 3.61
CA TRP A 103 -1.41 -11.45 2.25
C TRP A 103 -2.61 -12.35 2.01
N TRP A 104 -2.89 -13.29 2.90
CA TRP A 104 -3.97 -14.25 2.71
C TRP A 104 -5.33 -13.58 2.62
N ILE A 105 -5.59 -12.55 3.44
CA ILE A 105 -6.83 -11.76 3.36
C ILE A 105 -6.90 -10.99 2.03
N SER A 106 -5.82 -10.32 1.63
CA SER A 106 -5.78 -9.52 0.39
C SER A 106 -5.96 -10.40 -0.85
N TYR A 107 -5.29 -11.56 -0.89
CA TYR A 107 -5.47 -12.58 -1.92
C TYR A 107 -6.90 -13.12 -1.94
N SER A 108 -7.45 -13.48 -0.78
CA SER A 108 -8.81 -14.03 -0.66
C SER A 108 -9.87 -13.07 -1.18
N LEU A 109 -9.73 -11.78 -0.88
CA LEU A 109 -10.63 -10.75 -1.41
C LEU A 109 -10.51 -10.66 -2.94
N GLN A 110 -9.29 -10.58 -3.47
CA GLN A 110 -9.01 -10.48 -4.91
C GLN A 110 -9.58 -11.65 -5.72
N VAL A 111 -9.50 -12.89 -5.21
CA VAL A 111 -9.90 -14.08 -5.99
C VAL A 111 -11.35 -14.49 -5.79
N SER A 112 -12.04 -13.98 -4.77
CA SER A 112 -13.40 -14.41 -4.43
C SER A 112 -14.47 -13.35 -4.60
N ALA A 113 -14.15 -12.06 -4.51
CA ALA A 113 -15.11 -10.98 -4.70
C ALA A 113 -15.22 -10.59 -6.18
N MET A 114 -16.42 -10.14 -6.58
CA MET A 114 -16.69 -9.68 -7.96
C MET A 114 -16.58 -8.16 -8.11
N THR A 115 -16.93 -7.41 -7.08
CA THR A 115 -16.90 -5.94 -7.06
C THR A 115 -15.60 -5.47 -6.42
N ILE A 116 -14.54 -5.54 -7.20
CA ILE A 116 -13.20 -5.10 -6.81
C ILE A 116 -12.70 -4.04 -7.79
N ASP A 117 -11.82 -3.17 -7.31
CA ASP A 117 -11.08 -2.24 -8.15
C ASP A 117 -9.65 -2.74 -8.36
N GLY A 118 -8.81 -1.95 -9.05
CA GLY A 118 -7.41 -2.31 -9.28
C GLY A 118 -6.57 -2.37 -7.98
N GLY A 119 -7.05 -1.78 -6.89
CA GLY A 119 -6.40 -1.68 -5.59
C GLY A 119 -6.33 -3.02 -4.87
N GLU A 120 -7.39 -3.83 -4.92
CA GLU A 120 -7.35 -5.19 -4.37
C GLU A 120 -6.28 -6.05 -5.07
N GLN A 121 -6.15 -5.92 -6.39
CA GLN A 121 -5.17 -6.66 -7.17
C GLN A 121 -3.75 -6.24 -6.79
N VAL A 122 -3.50 -4.93 -6.71
CA VAL A 122 -2.23 -4.37 -6.25
C VAL A 122 -1.93 -4.83 -4.83
N SER A 123 -2.91 -4.77 -3.93
CA SER A 123 -2.76 -5.20 -2.54
C SER A 123 -2.37 -6.67 -2.44
N ALA A 124 -3.05 -7.58 -3.15
CA ALA A 124 -2.73 -9.01 -3.16
C ALA A 124 -1.30 -9.28 -3.65
N VAL A 125 -0.86 -8.62 -4.72
CA VAL A 125 0.50 -8.79 -5.28
C VAL A 125 1.56 -8.22 -4.33
N PHE A 126 1.39 -7.01 -3.80
CA PHE A 126 2.43 -6.40 -2.98
C PHE A 126 2.49 -6.96 -1.56
N THR A 127 1.38 -7.43 -1.00
CA THR A 127 1.42 -8.15 0.28
C THR A 127 2.13 -9.49 0.14
N LEU A 128 2.01 -10.18 -0.99
CA LEU A 128 2.81 -11.37 -1.32
C LEU A 128 4.30 -11.03 -1.37
N LEU A 129 4.67 -9.98 -2.12
CA LEU A 129 6.07 -9.55 -2.25
C LEU A 129 6.66 -9.05 -0.93
N LEU A 130 5.83 -8.59 0.01
CA LEU A 130 6.27 -8.20 1.35
C LEU A 130 6.58 -9.42 2.26
N LEU A 131 6.17 -10.65 1.91
CA LEU A 131 6.37 -11.82 2.77
C LEU A 131 7.83 -12.03 3.18
N PRO A 132 8.83 -12.04 2.27
CA PRO A 132 10.23 -12.22 2.68
C PRO A 132 10.73 -11.13 3.66
N ILE A 133 10.27 -9.89 3.50
CA ILE A 133 10.63 -8.78 4.42
C ILE A 133 9.98 -9.02 5.79
N THR A 134 8.69 -9.39 5.81
CA THR A 134 7.95 -9.59 7.07
C THR A 134 8.41 -10.83 7.83
N LEU A 135 8.71 -11.94 7.14
CA LEU A 135 9.23 -13.18 7.73
C LEU A 135 10.63 -12.98 8.33
N THR A 136 11.45 -12.10 7.76
CA THR A 136 12.78 -11.81 8.27
C THR A 136 12.79 -10.77 9.40
N ASP A 137 11.74 -9.95 9.56
CA ASP A 137 11.66 -8.95 10.65
C ASP A 137 11.39 -9.58 12.03
N SER A 138 12.38 -9.56 12.93
CA SER A 138 12.24 -10.12 14.30
C SER A 138 11.47 -9.25 15.28
N ARG A 139 11.16 -7.99 14.94
CA ARG A 139 10.61 -7.02 15.88
C ARG A 139 9.25 -7.45 16.43
N LYS A 140 8.94 -6.99 17.65
CA LYS A 140 7.62 -7.19 18.24
C LYS A 140 6.62 -6.24 17.58
N TRP A 141 7.05 -5.01 17.31
CA TRP A 141 6.28 -4.00 16.61
C TRP A 141 7.14 -3.42 15.48
N HIS A 142 6.61 -3.33 14.25
CA HIS A 142 7.36 -2.71 13.15
C HIS A 142 7.66 -1.20 13.33
N TRP A 143 7.13 -0.60 14.40
CA TRP A 143 7.41 0.76 14.85
C TRP A 143 8.68 0.86 15.71
N GLU A 144 9.18 -0.27 16.22
CA GLU A 144 10.41 -0.31 17.01
C GLU A 144 11.62 0.00 16.14
N ASN A 145 12.53 0.80 16.70
CA ASN A 145 13.83 1.02 16.11
C ASN A 145 14.71 -0.20 16.36
N ILE A 146 15.38 -0.68 15.31
CA ILE A 146 16.43 -1.67 15.47
C ILE A 146 17.63 -0.93 16.08
N LYS A 147 18.07 -1.39 17.25
CA LYS A 147 19.32 -0.92 17.85
C LYS A 147 20.47 -1.33 16.91
N THR A 148 20.96 -0.38 16.13
CA THR A 148 22.24 -0.49 15.43
C THR A 148 23.36 -0.28 16.45
N GLY A 149 23.53 -1.27 17.34
CA GLY A 149 24.68 -1.35 18.23
C GLY A 149 25.84 -2.01 17.49
N THR A 150 27.06 -1.59 17.83
CA THR A 150 28.39 -1.92 17.30
C THR A 150 28.80 -3.40 17.31
N ASP A 151 27.85 -4.31 17.48
CA ASP A 151 28.11 -5.74 17.56
C ASP A 151 28.21 -6.36 16.16
N LEU A 152 29.16 -7.28 16.01
CA LEU A 152 29.34 -8.09 14.82
C LEU A 152 27.98 -8.64 14.36
N ILE A 153 27.53 -8.25 13.17
CA ILE A 153 26.30 -8.79 12.58
C ILE A 153 26.47 -10.31 12.52
N ASN A 154 25.62 -11.03 13.27
CA ASN A 154 25.58 -12.48 13.18
C ASN A 154 25.27 -12.89 11.73
N LYS A 155 25.87 -13.97 11.23
CA LYS A 155 25.63 -14.50 9.88
C LYS A 155 24.14 -14.58 9.54
N LYS A 156 23.31 -15.00 10.50
CA LYS A 156 21.84 -15.06 10.35
C LYS A 156 21.22 -13.70 10.02
N ASP A 157 21.60 -12.66 10.76
CA ASP A 157 21.07 -11.31 10.55
C ASP A 157 21.54 -10.74 9.22
N LEU A 158 22.77 -11.06 8.79
CA LEU A 158 23.27 -10.70 7.46
C LEU A 158 22.40 -11.32 6.36
N TYR A 159 22.12 -12.64 6.43
CA TYR A 159 21.25 -13.29 5.44
C TYR A 159 19.85 -12.69 5.42
N PHE A 160 19.25 -12.45 6.59
CA PHE A 160 17.94 -11.83 6.70
C PHE A 160 17.91 -10.42 6.09
N ARG A 161 18.95 -9.61 6.34
CA ARG A 161 19.08 -8.28 5.73
C ARG A 161 19.21 -8.35 4.21
N VAL A 162 20.05 -9.26 3.69
CA VAL A 162 20.25 -9.45 2.25
C VAL A 162 18.95 -9.89 1.57
N ILE A 163 18.20 -10.82 2.17
CA ILE A 163 16.88 -11.25 1.67
C ILE A 163 15.92 -10.05 1.61
N ALA A 164 15.79 -9.30 2.71
CA ALA A 164 14.87 -8.18 2.78
C ALA A 164 15.25 -7.05 1.81
N LEU A 165 16.52 -6.67 1.73
CA LEU A 165 16.99 -5.61 0.82
C LEU A 165 16.85 -6.02 -0.65
N THR A 166 17.16 -7.26 -1.00
CA THR A 166 16.93 -7.80 -2.35
C THR A 166 15.44 -7.78 -2.69
N THR A 167 14.58 -8.15 -1.73
CA THR A 167 13.12 -8.08 -1.90
C THR A 167 12.65 -6.65 -2.15
N PHE A 168 13.20 -5.64 -1.45
CA PHE A 168 12.89 -4.24 -1.75
C PHE A 168 13.26 -3.83 -3.18
N VAL A 169 14.37 -4.35 -3.73
CA VAL A 169 14.75 -4.11 -5.13
C VAL A 169 13.68 -4.69 -6.06
N PHE A 170 13.26 -5.93 -5.83
CA PHE A 170 12.19 -6.56 -6.62
C PHE A 170 10.85 -5.81 -6.51
N ILE A 171 10.46 -5.37 -5.31
CA ILE A 171 9.25 -4.56 -5.12
C ILE A 171 9.33 -3.27 -5.96
N ARG A 172 10.48 -2.58 -5.96
CA ARG A 172 10.64 -1.35 -6.76
C ARG A 172 10.58 -1.61 -8.26
N ILE A 173 11.18 -2.70 -8.73
CA ILE A 173 11.07 -3.13 -10.13
C ILE A 173 9.61 -3.44 -10.47
N GLN A 174 8.90 -4.17 -9.61
CA GLN A 174 7.48 -4.50 -9.84
C GLN A 174 6.60 -3.24 -9.90
N ILE A 175 6.85 -2.24 -9.06
CA ILE A 175 6.11 -0.97 -9.10
C ILE A 175 6.41 -0.21 -10.40
N ALA A 176 7.66 -0.20 -10.85
CA ALA A 176 8.01 0.41 -12.13
C ALA A 176 7.31 -0.29 -13.30
N ILE A 177 7.29 -1.63 -13.31
CA ILE A 177 6.56 -2.43 -14.31
C ILE A 177 5.06 -2.15 -14.26
N LEU A 178 4.47 -2.03 -13.07
CA LEU A 178 3.06 -1.68 -12.90
C LEU A 178 2.72 -0.37 -13.61
N TYR A 179 3.49 0.70 -13.37
CA TYR A 179 3.24 1.99 -14.00
C TYR A 179 3.53 1.97 -15.51
N PHE A 180 4.58 1.26 -15.94
CA PHE A 180 4.87 1.08 -17.36
C PHE A 180 3.70 0.38 -18.08
N ASN A 181 3.24 -0.75 -17.53
CA ASN A 181 2.13 -1.52 -18.09
C ASN A 181 0.83 -0.70 -18.13
N SER A 182 0.54 0.08 -17.07
CA SER A 182 -0.61 0.99 -17.07
C SER A 182 -0.53 2.03 -18.19
N ALA A 183 0.65 2.63 -18.41
CA ALA A 183 0.83 3.64 -19.44
C ALA A 183 0.73 3.03 -20.85
N THR A 184 1.38 1.88 -21.09
CA THR A 184 1.35 1.22 -22.40
C THR A 184 -0.03 0.67 -22.75
N ALA A 185 -0.76 0.13 -21.77
CA ALA A 185 -2.13 -0.32 -21.98
C ALA A 185 -3.05 0.85 -22.38
N LYS A 186 -2.87 2.01 -21.74
CA LYS A 186 -3.61 3.24 -22.11
C LYS A 186 -3.21 3.75 -23.49
N LEU A 187 -1.92 3.75 -23.83
CA LEU A 187 -1.45 4.16 -25.16
C LEU A 187 -1.95 3.25 -26.31
N ALA A 188 -2.42 2.04 -26.01
CA ALA A 188 -3.04 1.15 -27.00
C ALA A 188 -4.50 1.52 -27.31
N ASP A 189 -5.10 2.39 -26.50
CA ASP A 189 -6.49 2.85 -26.62
C ASP A 189 -6.53 4.21 -27.34
N GLN A 190 -7.44 4.34 -28.32
CA GLN A 190 -7.58 5.52 -29.16
C GLN A 190 -7.99 6.76 -28.38
N ASP A 191 -8.79 6.60 -27.31
CA ASP A 191 -9.27 7.73 -26.50
C ASP A 191 -8.14 8.38 -25.71
N TRP A 192 -7.12 7.60 -25.33
CA TRP A 192 -5.93 8.14 -24.69
C TRP A 192 -5.01 8.84 -25.70
N LEU A 193 -4.86 8.27 -26.90
CA LEU A 193 -4.04 8.84 -27.97
C LEU A 193 -4.59 10.17 -28.49
N ASN A 194 -5.90 10.29 -28.66
CA ASN A 194 -6.54 11.52 -29.13
C ASN A 194 -6.75 12.56 -28.00
N GLY A 195 -6.40 12.24 -26.75
CA GLY A 195 -6.45 13.14 -25.61
C GLY A 195 -7.82 13.27 -24.93
N THR A 196 -8.80 12.44 -25.27
CA THR A 196 -10.19 12.55 -24.80
C THR A 196 -10.59 11.54 -23.73
N ALA A 197 -9.72 10.59 -23.36
CA ALA A 197 -10.06 9.52 -22.41
C ALA A 197 -10.69 10.03 -21.11
N VAL A 198 -10.14 11.07 -20.48
CA VAL A 198 -10.69 11.59 -19.21
C VAL A 198 -12.14 12.07 -19.35
N TYR A 199 -12.53 12.60 -20.51
CA TYR A 199 -13.93 12.96 -20.79
C TYR A 199 -14.84 11.72 -20.74
N TYR A 200 -14.45 10.63 -21.43
CA TYR A 200 -15.26 9.41 -21.47
C TYR A 200 -15.29 8.68 -20.12
N TYR A 201 -14.13 8.52 -19.47
CA TYR A 201 -14.07 7.88 -18.15
C TYR A 201 -14.86 8.66 -17.09
N ALA A 202 -14.89 9.99 -17.15
CA ALA A 202 -15.70 10.80 -16.22
C ALA A 202 -17.21 10.54 -16.35
N GLN A 203 -17.67 9.98 -17.47
CA GLN A 203 -19.07 9.63 -17.73
C GLN A 203 -19.37 8.14 -17.58
N ASP A 204 -18.38 7.33 -17.21
CA ASP A 204 -18.57 5.89 -17.03
C ASP A 204 -19.62 5.61 -15.94
N PRO A 205 -20.61 4.75 -16.20
CA PRO A 205 -21.70 4.52 -15.24
C PRO A 205 -21.25 3.79 -13.97
N MET A 206 -20.11 3.12 -13.96
CA MET A 206 -19.58 2.41 -12.79
C MET A 206 -18.51 3.21 -12.05
N LEU A 207 -17.59 3.83 -12.78
CA LEU A 207 -16.39 4.47 -12.21
C LEU A 207 -16.26 5.95 -12.54
N GLY A 208 -17.27 6.58 -13.14
CA GLY A 208 -17.25 7.99 -13.52
C GLY A 208 -17.33 8.96 -12.34
N PHE A 209 -17.39 10.26 -12.67
CA PHE A 209 -17.45 11.31 -11.66
C PHE A 209 -18.76 11.25 -10.88
N PRO A 210 -18.73 11.46 -9.54
CA PRO A 210 -19.93 11.72 -8.77
C PRO A 210 -20.76 12.86 -9.40
N PRO A 211 -22.10 12.82 -9.36
CA PRO A 211 -22.95 13.78 -10.08
C PRO A 211 -22.59 15.25 -9.83
N LEU A 212 -22.29 15.60 -8.56
CA LEU A 212 -21.89 16.96 -8.19
C LEU A 212 -20.59 17.40 -8.87
N LEU A 213 -19.57 16.52 -8.91
CA LEU A 213 -18.29 16.81 -9.55
C LEU A 213 -18.44 16.83 -11.08
N HIS A 214 -19.25 15.94 -11.64
CA HIS A 214 -19.56 15.96 -13.07
C HIS A 214 -20.16 17.30 -13.47
N THR A 215 -21.21 17.77 -12.77
CA THR A 215 -21.82 19.08 -13.06
C THR A 215 -20.83 20.23 -12.90
N LEU A 216 -19.99 20.22 -11.87
CA LEU A 216 -19.02 21.29 -11.62
C LEU A 216 -17.92 21.36 -12.70
N PHE A 217 -17.49 20.22 -13.21
CA PHE A 217 -16.39 20.12 -14.18
C PHE A 217 -16.84 19.90 -15.62
N ASN A 218 -18.14 19.88 -15.90
CA ASN A 218 -18.68 19.59 -17.23
C ASN A 218 -18.06 20.49 -18.32
N ASP A 219 -18.02 21.80 -18.08
CA ASP A 219 -17.46 22.76 -19.04
C ASP A 219 -15.96 22.53 -19.29
N PHE A 220 -15.22 22.13 -18.25
CA PHE A 220 -13.81 21.77 -18.37
C PHE A 220 -13.63 20.48 -19.17
N LEU A 221 -14.43 19.45 -18.87
CA LEU A 221 -14.40 18.14 -19.53
C LEU A 221 -14.76 18.24 -21.02
N SER A 222 -15.71 19.09 -21.38
CA SER A 222 -16.11 19.34 -22.78
C SER A 222 -15.18 20.31 -23.53
N SER A 223 -14.21 20.93 -22.84
CA SER A 223 -13.24 21.83 -23.46
C SER A 223 -12.00 21.09 -23.97
N PRO A 224 -11.20 21.71 -24.87
CA PRO A 224 -9.90 21.17 -25.27
C PRO A 224 -8.92 20.96 -24.11
N LEU A 225 -9.15 21.55 -22.93
CA LEU A 225 -8.28 21.43 -21.76
C LEU A 225 -8.30 20.02 -21.15
N VAL A 226 -9.27 19.16 -21.50
CA VAL A 226 -9.31 17.75 -21.06
C VAL A 226 -8.08 16.95 -21.53
N VAL A 227 -7.37 17.45 -22.55
CA VAL A 227 -6.08 16.89 -23.00
C VAL A 227 -5.02 16.89 -21.88
N ILE A 228 -5.08 17.88 -20.97
CA ILE A 228 -4.10 18.07 -19.90
C ILE A 228 -4.14 16.90 -18.90
N PRO A 229 -5.27 16.53 -18.27
CA PRO A 229 -5.31 15.37 -17.38
C PRO A 229 -5.11 14.04 -18.13
N THR A 230 -5.55 13.93 -19.39
CA THR A 230 -5.34 12.71 -20.20
C THR A 230 -3.85 12.43 -20.42
N TRP A 231 -3.12 13.37 -21.04
CA TRP A 231 -1.69 13.22 -21.28
C TRP A 231 -0.85 13.38 -20.02
N GLY A 232 -1.27 14.24 -19.08
CA GLY A 232 -0.60 14.41 -17.80
C GLY A 232 -0.50 13.11 -17.01
N THR A 233 -1.58 12.31 -17.01
CA THR A 233 -1.58 10.97 -16.39
C THR A 233 -0.54 10.05 -17.04
N LEU A 234 -0.49 10.00 -18.38
CA LEU A 234 0.47 9.16 -19.11
C LEU A 234 1.92 9.58 -18.84
N ILE A 235 2.20 10.90 -18.87
CA ILE A 235 3.53 11.44 -18.59
C ILE A 235 3.97 11.08 -17.17
N ILE A 236 3.11 11.27 -16.16
CA ILE A 236 3.44 10.92 -14.77
C ILE A 236 3.70 9.42 -14.62
N GLN A 237 2.92 8.54 -15.28
CA GLN A 237 3.13 7.10 -15.22
C GLN A 237 4.44 6.66 -15.88
N LEU A 238 4.78 7.21 -17.05
CA LEU A 238 6.06 6.94 -17.71
C LEU A 238 7.24 7.48 -16.90
N LEU A 239 7.10 8.64 -16.29
CA LEU A 239 8.08 9.16 -15.34
C LEU A 239 8.21 8.23 -14.14
N LEU A 240 7.12 7.72 -13.57
CA LEU A 240 7.18 6.77 -12.45
C LEU A 240 7.99 5.51 -12.82
N PHE A 241 7.86 4.99 -14.04
CA PHE A 241 8.74 3.93 -14.53
C PHE A 241 10.20 4.38 -14.60
N ALA A 242 10.49 5.51 -15.25
CA ALA A 242 11.86 6.04 -15.39
C ALA A 242 12.54 6.33 -14.04
N PHE A 243 11.76 6.65 -13.01
CA PHE A 243 12.26 6.94 -11.67
C PHE A 243 12.90 5.74 -10.96
N LEU A 244 12.79 4.54 -11.52
CA LEU A 244 13.54 3.36 -11.08
C LEU A 244 15.06 3.64 -11.13
N PHE A 245 15.50 4.39 -12.15
CA PHE A 245 16.88 4.76 -12.40
C PHE A 245 17.26 6.14 -11.83
N SER A 246 16.32 6.82 -11.18
CA SER A 246 16.52 8.20 -10.69
C SER A 246 17.32 8.25 -9.38
N PRO A 247 18.23 9.24 -9.22
CA PRO A 247 18.89 9.52 -7.95
C PRO A 247 17.90 9.74 -6.80
N LYS A 248 18.26 9.30 -5.59
CA LYS A 248 17.42 9.42 -4.37
C LYS A 248 16.98 10.86 -4.08
N LEU A 249 17.74 11.87 -4.53
CA LEU A 249 17.46 13.29 -4.34
C LEU A 249 16.10 13.71 -4.90
N TYR A 250 15.74 13.22 -6.09
CA TYR A 250 14.53 13.64 -6.80
C TYR A 250 13.28 12.86 -6.41
N ARG A 251 13.44 11.70 -5.76
CA ARG A 251 12.31 10.82 -5.40
C ARG A 251 11.27 11.50 -4.53
N LYS A 252 11.65 12.46 -3.68
CA LYS A 252 10.71 13.21 -2.85
C LYS A 252 9.73 14.05 -3.67
N TYR A 253 10.19 14.64 -4.79
CA TYR A 253 9.33 15.47 -5.65
C TYR A 253 8.37 14.57 -6.43
N MET A 254 8.89 13.47 -6.98
CA MET A 254 8.05 12.50 -7.66
C MET A 254 7.03 11.84 -6.73
N PHE A 255 7.39 11.63 -5.47
CA PHE A 255 6.46 11.10 -4.46
C PHE A 255 5.28 12.04 -4.25
N ILE A 256 5.53 13.36 -4.15
CA ILE A 256 4.46 14.36 -4.03
C ILE A 256 3.59 14.37 -5.28
N ILE A 257 4.18 14.43 -6.48
CA ILE A 257 3.44 14.44 -7.75
C ILE A 257 2.57 13.18 -7.89
N ALA A 258 3.12 12.01 -7.57
CA ALA A 258 2.42 10.73 -7.68
C ALA A 258 1.27 10.63 -6.68
N ILE A 259 1.46 11.08 -5.43
CA ILE A 259 0.37 11.14 -4.45
C ILE A 259 -0.73 12.07 -4.94
N LEU A 260 -0.39 13.29 -5.38
CA LEU A 260 -1.38 14.25 -5.88
C LEU A 260 -2.21 13.65 -7.03
N MET A 261 -1.59 12.90 -7.94
CA MET A 261 -2.30 12.20 -9.00
C MET A 261 -3.30 11.17 -8.44
N HIS A 262 -2.92 10.36 -7.45
CA HIS A 262 -3.83 9.37 -6.85
C HIS A 262 -4.92 10.00 -5.99
N GLU A 263 -4.64 11.11 -5.30
CA GLU A 263 -5.67 11.86 -4.56
C GLU A 263 -6.68 12.52 -5.50
N ILE A 264 -6.24 12.98 -6.68
CA ILE A 264 -7.16 13.41 -7.74
C ILE A 264 -8.06 12.24 -8.14
N PHE A 265 -7.52 11.03 -8.32
CA PHE A 265 -8.36 9.86 -8.63
C PHE A 265 -9.31 9.48 -7.49
N ALA A 266 -8.86 9.57 -6.25
CA ALA A 266 -9.68 9.29 -5.08
C ALA A 266 -10.90 10.22 -5.00
N VAL A 267 -10.69 11.52 -5.23
CA VAL A 267 -11.75 12.54 -5.15
C VAL A 267 -12.64 12.50 -6.39
N MET A 268 -12.03 12.51 -7.58
CA MET A 268 -12.78 12.68 -8.83
C MET A 268 -13.52 11.41 -9.26
N PHE A 269 -12.95 10.23 -9.02
CA PHE A 269 -13.53 8.94 -9.42
C PHE A 269 -13.99 8.07 -8.22
N GLY A 270 -13.93 8.59 -6.99
CA GLY A 270 -14.32 7.84 -5.78
C GLY A 270 -13.38 6.68 -5.41
N LEU A 271 -12.19 6.61 -6.02
CA LEU A 271 -11.24 5.50 -5.90
C LEU A 271 -10.37 5.60 -4.63
N ILE A 272 -11.01 5.70 -3.46
CA ILE A 272 -10.33 5.95 -2.17
C ILE A 272 -9.47 4.75 -1.75
N SER A 273 -10.03 3.53 -1.79
CA SER A 273 -9.32 2.28 -1.51
C SER A 273 -8.07 2.14 -2.39
N PHE A 274 -8.25 2.29 -3.70
CA PHE A 274 -7.16 2.28 -4.66
C PHE A 274 -6.08 3.32 -4.30
N SER A 275 -6.43 4.58 -4.06
CA SER A 275 -5.46 5.63 -3.70
C SER A 275 -4.66 5.28 -2.44
N MET A 276 -5.31 4.76 -1.40
CA MET A 276 -4.62 4.32 -0.17
C MET A 276 -3.62 3.19 -0.44
N ILE A 277 -4.00 2.18 -1.23
CA ILE A 277 -3.06 1.12 -1.64
C ILE A 277 -1.88 1.71 -2.42
N MET A 278 -2.15 2.63 -3.36
CA MET A 278 -1.12 3.28 -4.17
C MET A 278 -0.17 4.14 -3.31
N LEU A 279 -0.68 4.84 -2.31
CA LEU A 279 0.13 5.55 -1.30
C LEU A 279 1.08 4.58 -0.58
N GLY A 280 0.58 3.42 -0.15
CA GLY A 280 1.38 2.38 0.49
C GLY A 280 2.56 1.93 -0.38
N ILE A 281 2.31 1.57 -1.64
CA ILE A 281 3.38 1.10 -2.54
C ILE A 281 4.31 2.25 -2.96
N LEU A 282 3.81 3.48 -3.13
CA LEU A 282 4.63 4.65 -3.44
C LEU A 282 5.62 4.98 -2.31
N ILE A 283 5.25 4.72 -1.05
CA ILE A 283 6.19 4.80 0.07
C ILE A 283 7.32 3.78 -0.11
N LEU A 284 7.00 2.52 -0.44
CA LEU A 284 8.02 1.47 -0.71
C LEU A 284 8.93 1.84 -1.91
N TYR A 285 8.36 2.52 -2.90
CA TYR A 285 9.05 2.88 -4.14
C TYR A 285 10.01 4.07 -3.97
N LEU A 286 9.48 5.19 -3.48
CA LEU A 286 10.13 6.49 -3.57
C LEU A 286 10.75 6.94 -2.24
N ARG A 287 10.28 6.46 -1.08
CA ARG A 287 10.89 6.79 0.21
C ARG A 287 12.18 5.98 0.40
N PRO A 288 13.33 6.63 0.67
CA PRO A 288 14.53 5.91 1.07
C PRO A 288 14.31 5.21 2.42
N LEU A 289 14.77 3.96 2.54
CA LEU A 289 14.53 3.10 3.71
C LEU A 289 15.16 3.68 4.99
N GLU A 290 16.31 4.34 4.82
CA GLU A 290 17.08 5.02 5.85
C GLU A 290 16.39 6.28 6.40
N LYS A 291 15.45 6.87 5.64
CA LYS A 291 14.73 8.08 6.05
C LYS A 291 13.46 7.71 6.82
N GLN A 292 13.65 7.24 8.04
CA GLN A 292 12.57 6.89 8.97
C GLN A 292 11.60 8.06 9.21
N PHE A 293 10.36 7.73 9.54
CA PHE A 293 9.36 8.71 9.95
C PHE A 293 9.52 9.06 11.43
N HIS A 294 9.50 10.34 11.77
CA HIS A 294 9.52 10.78 13.17
C HIS A 294 8.12 11.29 13.54
N PHE A 295 7.32 10.43 14.17
CA PHE A 295 6.03 10.84 14.71
C PHE A 295 6.26 11.57 16.04
N SER A 296 5.96 12.87 16.09
CA SER A 296 6.17 13.70 17.28
C SER A 296 5.13 13.49 18.39
N LEU A 297 4.28 12.45 18.28
CA LEU A 297 3.16 12.21 19.21
C LEU A 297 3.56 11.98 20.67
N GLY A 298 4.85 11.74 20.97
CA GLY A 298 5.34 11.33 22.29
C GLY A 298 5.99 12.40 23.18
N LYS A 299 6.04 13.70 22.80
CA LYS A 299 6.63 14.73 23.70
C LYS A 299 5.64 15.34 24.71
N ARG A 300 4.32 15.14 24.55
CA ARG A 300 3.30 15.81 25.39
C ARG A 300 2.81 14.98 26.58
N PHE A 301 2.91 13.65 26.56
CA PHE A 301 2.44 12.79 27.65
C PHE A 301 3.45 12.54 28.77
N TYR A 302 4.74 12.81 28.55
CA TYR A 302 5.76 12.59 29.59
C TYR A 302 5.92 13.79 30.54
N ILE A 303 5.48 14.98 30.13
CA ILE A 303 5.58 16.20 30.96
C ILE A 303 4.46 16.24 32.01
N SER A 304 3.26 15.71 31.75
CA SER A 304 2.20 15.68 32.77
C SER A 304 2.51 14.74 33.95
N HIS A 305 3.28 13.68 33.74
CA HIS A 305 3.66 12.75 34.80
C HIS A 305 4.85 13.24 35.66
N LEU A 306 5.67 14.15 35.13
CA LEU A 306 6.74 14.81 35.89
C LEU A 306 6.25 15.99 36.74
N PHE A 307 5.15 16.64 36.35
CA PHE A 307 4.56 17.72 37.14
C PHE A 307 3.61 17.24 38.26
N MET A 308 2.99 16.06 38.16
CA MET A 308 2.19 15.49 39.26
C MET A 308 3.02 14.94 40.43
N LYS A 309 4.30 14.57 40.21
CA LYS A 309 5.17 14.06 41.30
C LYS A 309 5.89 15.14 42.12
N ARG A 310 5.72 16.42 41.78
CA ARG A 310 6.30 17.56 42.53
C ARG A 310 5.27 18.31 43.39
N GLY A 311 3.99 17.92 43.37
CA GLY A 311 2.91 18.59 44.13
C GLY A 311 2.70 18.10 45.56
N ASP A 312 3.18 16.91 45.91
CA ASP A 312 2.83 16.25 47.20
C ASP A 312 3.96 16.24 48.24
N ALA A 313 4.98 17.08 48.08
CA ALA A 313 6.05 17.26 49.05
C ALA A 313 6.00 18.67 49.64
N GLY A 314 5.07 18.92 50.58
CA GLY A 314 5.08 20.17 51.33
C GLY A 314 3.78 20.55 52.02
N LYS A 315 3.30 19.73 52.97
CA LYS A 315 2.46 20.19 54.11
C LYS A 315 2.72 19.33 55.34
N SER A 316 3.72 19.72 56.11
CA SER A 316 3.84 19.42 57.55
C SER A 316 4.47 20.63 58.22
N LEU A 317 3.83 21.07 59.32
CA LEU A 317 3.95 22.33 60.06
C LEU A 317 2.96 23.41 59.58
#